data_AF-A0A920RZX6-F1
#
_entry.id   AF-A0A920RZX6-F1
#
_cell.length_a   1.000
_cell.length_b   1.000
_cell.length_c   1.000
_cell.angle_alpha   90.00
_cell.angle_beta   90.00
_cell.angle_gamma   90.00
#
_symmetry.space_group_name_H-M   'P 1'
#
loop_
_entity.id
_entity.type
_entity.pdbx_description
1 polymer ?
#
loop_
_entity_poly.entity_id
_entity_poly.type
_entity_poly.pdbx_seq_one_letter_code
_entity_poly.pdbx_strand_id
1 'polypeptide(L)' 'MKKASRLMIIGNSDKGAQTTDHYSMMGFTKAYSAAKKSCS' A
#
# COMPACT_ATOMS: atom_id res chain seq x y z
N MET A 1 -4.31 -3.33 -5.88
CA MET A 1 -3.55 -3.91 -4.75
C MET A 1 -3.52 -5.45 -4.75
N LYS A 2 -4.65 -6.18 -4.90
CA LYS A 2 -4.66 -7.67 -4.84
C LYS A 2 -3.76 -8.41 -5.85
N LYS A 3 -3.47 -7.80 -7.01
CA LYS A 3 -2.56 -8.32 -8.05
C LYS A 3 -1.30 -7.45 -8.24
N ALA A 4 -1.13 -6.41 -7.44
CA ALA A 4 0.03 -5.53 -7.53
C ALA A 4 1.15 -6.05 -6.61
N SER A 5 2.40 -5.92 -7.04
CA SER A 5 3.58 -6.37 -6.28
C SER A 5 4.21 -5.26 -5.43
N ARG A 6 4.09 -4.00 -5.86
CA ARG A 6 4.60 -2.81 -5.17
C ARG A 6 3.62 -1.65 -5.26
N LEU A 7 3.70 -0.77 -4.27
CA LEU A 7 3.03 0.52 -4.21
C LEU A 7 4.11 1.60 -4.10
N MET A 8 4.00 2.67 -4.88
CA MET A 8 4.86 3.83 -4.80
C MET A 8 3.99 5.02 -4.42
N ILE A 9 4.36 5.72 -3.35
CA ILE A 9 3.70 6.96 -2.93
C ILE A 9 4.67 8.11 -3.14
N ILE A 10 4.24 9.14 -3.85
CA ILE A 10 5.01 10.36 -4.02
C ILE A 10 4.32 11.46 -3.22
N GLY A 11 4.99 11.95 -2.18
CA GLY A 11 4.54 13.08 -1.39
C GLY A 11 5.23 14.35 -1.86
N ASN A 12 4.46 15.38 -2.19
CA ASN A 12 4.99 16.73 -2.41
C ASN A 12 4.61 17.60 -1.21
N SER A 13 5.60 18.17 -0.55
CA SER A 13 5.43 19.13 0.54
C SER A 13 5.29 20.54 -0.03
N ASP A 14 4.47 21.37 0.60
CA ASP A 14 4.33 22.80 0.27
C ASP A 14 5.65 23.57 0.37
N LYS A 15 6.63 23.03 1.10
CA LYS A 15 8.00 23.56 1.19
C LYS A 15 8.90 23.12 0.02
N GLY A 16 8.34 22.50 -1.01
CA GLY A 16 9.05 22.05 -2.22
C GLY A 16 9.80 20.72 -2.08
N ALA A 17 9.68 20.03 -0.95
CA ALA A 17 10.31 18.74 -0.75
C ALA A 17 9.46 17.61 -1.34
N GLN A 18 10.07 16.74 -2.14
CA GLN A 18 9.42 15.54 -2.68
C GLN A 18 9.97 14.30 -1.97
N THR A 19 9.08 13.45 -1.46
CA THR A 19 9.42 12.14 -0.90
C THR A 19 8.81 11.06 -1.78
N THR A 20 9.55 9.95 -1.94
CA THR A 20 9.04 8.77 -2.64
C THR A 20 9.19 7.57 -1.73
N ASP A 21 8.06 6.96 -1.37
CA ASP A 21 8.01 5.80 -0.50
C ASP A 21 7.61 4.56 -1.31
N HIS A 22 8.38 3.49 -1.15
CA HIS A 22 8.15 2.21 -1.81
C HIS A 22 7.68 1.18 -0.79
N TYR A 23 6.47 0.64 -0.99
CA TYR A 23 5.91 -0.40 -0.16
C TYR A 23 5.75 -1.70 -0.94
N SER A 24 6.13 -2.81 -0.30
CA SER A 24 5.86 -4.15 -0.82
C SER A 24 4.40 -4.52 -0.58
N MET A 25 3.77 -5.08 -1.62
CA MET A 25 2.40 -5.58 -1.53
C MET A 25 2.35 -7.10 -1.35
N MET A 26 3.50 -7.72 -1.09
CA MET A 26 3.57 -9.15 -0.80
C MET A 26 2.77 -9.48 0.46
N GLY A 27 1.81 -10.41 0.35
CA GLY A 27 0.94 -10.79 1.46
C GLY A 27 -0.30 -9.90 1.66
N PHE A 28 -0.44 -8.80 0.93
CA PHE A 28 -1.62 -7.92 1.00
C PHE A 28 -2.93 -8.69 0.80
N THR A 29 -2.99 -9.56 -0.23
CA THR A 29 -4.20 -10.31 -0.56
C THR A 29 -4.60 -11.30 0.55
N LYS A 30 -3.61 -11.89 1.23
CA LYS A 30 -3.84 -12.80 2.37
C LYS A 30 -4.41 -12.02 3.55
N ALA A 31 -3.77 -10.92 3.93
CA ALA A 31 -4.23 -10.06 5.03
C ALA A 31 -5.64 -9.50 4.77
N TYR A 32 -5.90 -9.02 3.55
CA TYR A 32 -7.21 -8.53 3.14
C TYR A 32 -8.29 -9.59 3.23
N SER A 33 -8.01 -10.82 2.78
CA SER A 33 -8.99 -11.92 2.81
C SER A 33 -9.29 -12.37 4.25
N ALA A 34 -8.28 -12.38 5.12
CA ALA A 34 -8.46 -12.67 6.54
C ALA A 34 -9.32 -11.59 7.23
N ALA A 35 -9.02 -10.30 7.00
CA ALA A 35 -9.80 -9.19 7.51
C ALA A 35 -11.26 -9.24 7.02
N LYS A 36 -11.48 -9.48 5.72
CA LYS A 36 -12.83 -9.61 5.16
C LYS A 36 -13.63 -10.73 5.82
N LYS A 37 -13.00 -11.88 6.11
CA LYS A 37 -13.65 -13.01 6.80
C LYS A 37 -14.00 -12.67 8.26
N SER A 38 -13.20 -11.84 8.92
CA SER A 38 -13.46 -11.42 10.30
C SER A 38 -14.62 -10.43 10.45
N CYS A 39 -15.09 -9.84 9.34
CA CYS A 39 -16.15 -8.83 9.35
C CYS A 39 -17.51 -9.36 8.83
N SER A 40 -17.67 -10.69 8.67
CA SER A 40 -18.95 -11.31 8.29
C SER A 40 -19.64 -11.97 9.47
#